data_AF-A0AAE7DQM1-F1
#
_entry.id   AF-A0AAE7DQM1-F1
#
_cell.length_a   1.000
_cell.length_b   1.000
_cell.length_c   1.000
_cell.angle_alpha   90.00
_cell.angle_beta   90.00
_cell.angle_gamma   90.00
#
_symmetry.space_group_name_H-M   'P 1'
#
loop_
_entity.id
_entity.type
_entity.pdbx_description
1 polymer ?
#
loop_
_entity_poly.entity_id
_entity_poly.type
_entity_poly.pdbx_seq_one_letter_code
_entity_poly.pdbx_strand_id
1 'polypeptide(L)'
;MLTRYTDYRERVFDRQGQLQYQLTTHEYLQRMPSGRPSLSSLFALREMQRASLQLKQGTLMVNDVIVRFEHGHYQDGMLMMGNTEVTLPEGRMLADSLRFDPVHHVLDAPRARLLSFSGEVLGQYRDYHRPLR
;
A
#
# COMPACT_ATOMS: atom_id res chain seq x y z
N MET A 1 4.30 3.98 23.58
CA MET A 1 3.91 5.35 23.19
C MET A 1 3.54 5.34 21.72
N LEU A 2 2.38 5.89 21.34
CA LEU A 2 2.00 6.07 19.94
C LEU A 2 2.39 7.49 19.54
N THR A 3 3.24 7.63 18.54
CA THR A 3 3.73 8.94 18.10
C THR A 3 3.20 9.23 16.70
N ARG A 4 2.73 10.47 16.49
CA ARG A 4 2.25 10.99 15.20
C ARG A 4 3.40 11.64 14.46
N TYR A 5 3.53 11.29 13.20
CA TYR A 5 4.55 11.79 12.29
C TYR A 5 3.90 12.21 10.96
N THR A 6 4.61 13.01 10.19
CA THR A 6 4.17 13.48 8.87
C THR A 6 5.12 13.00 7.78
N ASP A 7 4.66 13.07 6.52
CA ASP A 7 5.48 12.92 5.33
C ASP A 7 6.23 11.58 5.22
N TYR A 8 5.51 10.48 5.45
CA TYR A 8 6.08 9.16 5.23
C TYR A 8 6.34 8.94 3.74
N ARG A 9 7.55 8.44 3.43
CA ARG A 9 7.91 8.01 2.09
C ARG A 9 8.72 6.73 2.15
N GLU A 10 8.24 5.70 1.47
CA GLU A 10 8.95 4.45 1.23
C GLU A 10 9.13 4.28 -0.28
N ARG A 11 10.35 3.92 -0.69
CA ARG A 11 10.71 3.56 -2.07
C ARG A 11 11.44 2.24 -2.03
N VAL A 12 10.99 1.30 -2.84
CA VAL A 12 11.62 -0.01 -2.96
C VAL A 12 12.10 -0.17 -4.40
N PHE A 13 13.35 -0.58 -4.52
CA PHE A 13 14.03 -0.82 -5.78
C PHE A 13 14.42 -2.30 -5.87
N ASP A 14 14.47 -2.84 -7.07
CA ASP A 14 15.00 -4.18 -7.28
C ASP A 14 16.54 -4.19 -7.32
N ARG A 15 17.08 -5.39 -7.58
CA ARG A 15 18.53 -5.61 -7.67
C ARG A 15 19.20 -4.87 -8.83
N GLN A 16 18.44 -4.45 -9.83
CA GLN A 16 18.92 -3.70 -11.00
C GLN A 16 18.78 -2.18 -10.79
N GLY A 17 18.21 -1.75 -9.66
CA GLY A 17 17.96 -0.35 -9.34
C GLY A 17 16.69 0.22 -9.95
N GLN A 18 15.82 -0.60 -10.54
CA GLN A 18 14.52 -0.16 -11.04
C GLN A 18 13.54 0.03 -9.87
N LEU A 19 12.74 1.09 -9.91
CA LEU A 19 11.74 1.36 -8.88
C LEU A 19 10.61 0.33 -8.97
N GLN A 20 10.45 -0.47 -7.93
CA GLN A 20 9.43 -1.50 -7.82
C GLN A 20 8.11 -0.92 -7.30
N TYR A 21 8.17 -0.09 -6.25
CA TYR A 21 7.03 0.70 -5.80
C TYR A 21 7.45 1.91 -4.97
N GLN A 22 6.55 2.89 -4.87
CA GLN A 22 6.65 4.03 -3.98
C GLN A 22 5.36 4.18 -3.16
N LEU A 23 5.50 4.29 -1.84
CA LEU A 23 4.43 4.58 -0.90
C LEU A 23 4.67 5.96 -0.28
N THR A 24 3.65 6.80 -0.29
CA THR A 24 3.69 8.15 0.28
C THR A 24 2.46 8.39 1.13
N THR A 25 2.62 8.94 2.34
CA THR A 25 1.49 9.27 3.21
C THR A 25 1.73 10.61 3.90
N HIS A 26 0.67 11.40 4.05
CA HIS A 26 0.77 12.72 4.67
C HIS A 26 0.99 12.60 6.18
N GLU A 27 0.40 11.58 6.78
CA GLU A 27 0.46 11.32 8.20
C GLU A 27 0.57 9.81 8.45
N TYR A 28 1.29 9.46 9.51
CA TYR A 28 1.31 8.11 10.04
C TYR A 28 1.45 8.09 11.56
N LEU A 29 0.92 7.03 12.17
CA LEU A 29 1.11 6.71 13.57
C LEU A 29 2.05 5.52 13.66
N GLN A 30 3.05 5.58 14.54
CA GLN A 30 3.97 4.49 14.77
C GLN A 30 4.05 4.16 16.25
N ARG A 31 4.02 2.87 16.57
CA ARG A 31 4.30 2.38 17.92
C ARG A 31 5.75 1.89 17.97
N MET A 32 6.62 2.67 18.59
CA MET A 32 8.01 2.26 18.75
C MET A 32 8.13 1.07 19.72
N PRO A 33 8.87 0.01 19.37
CA PRO A 33 9.23 -1.03 20.31
C PRO A 33 10.16 -0.45 21.40
N SER A 34 9.97 -0.87 22.65
CA SER A 34 10.82 -0.47 23.76
C SER A 34 12.11 -1.30 23.76
N GLY A 35 13.28 -0.69 23.52
CA GLY A 35 14.59 -1.34 23.65
C GLY A 35 15.68 -0.74 22.74
N ARG A 36 16.96 -0.98 23.08
CA ARG A 36 18.11 -0.64 22.23
C ARG A 36 18.34 -1.75 21.20
N PRO A 37 18.37 -1.46 19.90
CA PRO A 37 18.56 -2.50 18.90
C PRO A 37 20.02 -2.92 18.74
N SER A 38 20.22 -4.22 18.58
CA SER A 38 21.42 -4.86 18.02
C SER A 38 21.39 -4.86 16.47
N LEU A 39 22.53 -5.13 15.81
CA LEU A 39 22.61 -5.15 14.34
C LEU A 39 21.69 -6.20 13.69
N SER A 40 21.60 -7.42 14.27
CA SER A 40 20.67 -8.47 13.84
C SER A 40 19.21 -8.07 14.04
N SER A 41 18.95 -7.13 14.95
CA SER A 41 17.63 -6.56 15.13
C SER A 41 17.35 -5.36 14.24
N LEU A 42 18.27 -4.85 13.40
CA LEU A 42 17.92 -3.77 12.46
C LEU A 42 16.93 -4.21 11.37
N PHE A 43 17.08 -5.42 10.82
CA PHE A 43 16.11 -5.99 9.88
C PHE A 43 14.79 -6.32 10.59
N ALA A 44 14.86 -6.95 11.76
CA ALA A 44 13.68 -7.24 12.58
C ALA A 44 12.97 -5.94 13.02
N LEU A 45 13.72 -4.89 13.33
CA LEU A 45 13.20 -3.57 13.64
C LEU A 45 12.48 -2.96 12.46
N ARG A 46 13.02 -3.04 11.24
CA ARG A 46 12.36 -2.47 10.06
C ARG A 46 11.01 -3.15 9.83
N GLU A 47 10.96 -4.48 9.94
CA GLU A 47 9.72 -5.24 9.84
C GLU A 47 8.75 -4.92 10.99
N MET A 48 9.22 -4.88 12.23
CA MET A 48 8.41 -4.47 13.39
C MET A 48 7.91 -3.03 13.27
N GLN A 49 8.74 -2.13 12.75
CA GLN A 49 8.40 -0.75 12.49
C GLN A 49 7.28 -0.68 11.46
N ARG A 50 7.38 -1.38 10.33
CA ARG A 50 6.33 -1.44 9.29
C ARG A 50 5.02 -2.01 9.84
N ALA A 51 5.07 -3.13 10.55
CA ALA A 51 3.90 -3.73 11.18
C ALA A 51 3.21 -2.81 12.21
N SER A 52 3.96 -1.84 12.78
CA SER A 52 3.43 -0.86 13.72
C SER A 52 2.88 0.42 13.08
N LEU A 53 2.96 0.56 11.74
CA LEU A 53 2.51 1.74 11.02
C LEU A 53 1.00 1.71 10.81
N GLN A 54 0.35 2.78 11.22
CA GLN A 54 -0.98 3.15 10.74
C GLN A 54 -0.84 4.37 9.85
N LEU A 55 -0.98 4.13 8.56
CA LEU A 55 -0.95 5.13 7.50
C LEU A 55 -2.31 5.82 7.42
N LYS A 56 -2.31 7.14 7.25
CA LYS A 56 -3.51 7.91 6.91
C LYS A 56 -3.62 8.05 5.39
N GLN A 57 -4.12 9.18 4.92
CA GLN A 57 -4.28 9.43 3.50
C GLN A 57 -2.94 9.35 2.76
N GLY A 58 -2.90 8.52 1.74
CA GLY A 58 -1.68 8.23 1.02
C GLY A 58 -1.87 7.78 -0.42
N THR A 59 -0.73 7.54 -1.06
CA THR A 59 -0.65 7.05 -2.43
C THR A 59 0.41 5.98 -2.51
N LEU A 60 0.03 4.84 -3.08
CA LEU A 60 0.93 3.77 -3.51
C LEU A 60 1.03 3.83 -5.04
N MET A 61 2.24 3.88 -5.57
CA MET A 61 2.53 3.83 -6.99
C MET A 61 3.32 2.55 -7.28
N VAL A 62 2.81 1.75 -8.21
CA VAL A 62 3.44 0.51 -8.68
C VAL A 62 3.34 0.51 -10.19
N ASN A 63 4.47 0.62 -10.88
CA ASN A 63 4.50 0.80 -12.34
C ASN A 63 3.59 1.97 -12.79
N ASP A 64 2.63 1.70 -13.67
CA ASP A 64 1.63 2.64 -14.19
C ASP A 64 0.35 2.71 -13.34
N VAL A 65 0.27 1.94 -12.25
CA VAL A 65 -0.88 1.90 -11.35
C VAL A 65 -0.67 2.84 -10.16
N ILE A 66 -1.65 3.71 -9.95
CA ILE A 66 -1.67 4.65 -8.82
C ILE A 66 -2.86 4.32 -7.94
N VAL A 67 -2.60 3.93 -6.70
CA VAL A 67 -3.59 3.66 -5.67
C VAL A 67 -3.62 4.83 -4.70
N ARG A 68 -4.75 5.52 -4.59
CA ARG A 68 -5.05 6.45 -3.50
C ARG A 68 -5.83 5.71 -2.42
N PHE A 69 -5.55 6.00 -1.16
CA PHE A 69 -6.24 5.38 -0.02
C PHE A 69 -6.38 6.36 1.14
N GLU A 70 -7.40 6.17 1.98
CA GLU A 70 -7.64 7.01 3.17
C GLU A 70 -6.91 6.51 4.42
N HIS A 71 -6.72 5.20 4.51
CA HIS A 71 -6.00 4.57 5.60
C HIS A 71 -5.30 3.29 5.15
N GLY A 72 -4.16 2.99 5.75
CA GLY A 72 -3.43 1.76 5.47
C GLY A 72 -2.63 1.25 6.65
N HIS A 73 -2.26 -0.02 6.61
CA HIS A 73 -1.38 -0.66 7.58
C HIS A 73 -0.73 -1.90 6.97
N TYR A 74 0.37 -2.34 7.55
CA TYR A 74 0.99 -3.61 7.16
C TYR A 74 0.40 -4.75 7.99
N GLN A 75 0.02 -5.83 7.32
CA GLN A 75 -0.43 -7.08 7.93
C GLN A 75 0.18 -8.25 7.17
N ASP A 76 0.89 -9.13 7.88
CA ASP A 76 1.49 -10.36 7.31
C ASP A 76 2.33 -10.10 6.04
N GLY A 77 3.07 -8.97 6.02
CA GLY A 77 3.91 -8.56 4.89
C GLY A 77 3.17 -7.88 3.74
N MET A 78 1.83 -7.84 3.78
CA MET A 78 0.99 -7.15 2.80
C MET A 78 0.65 -5.74 3.26
N LEU A 79 0.47 -4.83 2.31
CA LEU A 79 -0.07 -3.50 2.58
C LEU A 79 -1.60 -3.53 2.42
N MET A 80 -2.29 -3.38 3.54
CA MET A 80 -3.74 -3.29 3.61
C MET A 80 -4.14 -1.82 3.48
N MET A 81 -5.04 -1.50 2.57
CA MET A 81 -5.52 -0.15 2.29
C MET A 81 -7.04 -0.14 2.30
N GLY A 82 -7.64 0.96 2.75
CA GLY A 82 -9.09 1.14 2.72
C GLY A 82 -9.54 2.45 2.10
N ASN A 83 -10.78 2.42 1.62
CA ASN A 83 -11.41 3.47 0.81
C ASN A 83 -10.49 3.89 -0.34
N THR A 84 -10.29 2.96 -1.26
CA THR A 84 -9.29 3.07 -2.32
C THR A 84 -9.87 3.50 -3.64
N GLU A 85 -9.14 4.39 -4.32
CA GLU A 85 -9.31 4.74 -5.73
C GLU A 85 -8.03 4.37 -6.46
N VAL A 86 -8.14 3.45 -7.41
CA VAL A 86 -7.01 2.97 -8.21
C VAL A 86 -7.16 3.49 -9.64
N THR A 87 -6.13 4.16 -10.13
CA THR A 87 -5.99 4.54 -11.54
C THR A 87 -5.27 3.41 -12.27
N LEU A 88 -5.93 2.84 -13.27
CA LEU A 88 -5.46 1.76 -14.13
C LEU A 88 -5.41 2.26 -15.58
N PRO A 89 -4.65 1.62 -16.48
CA PRO A 89 -4.63 1.99 -17.91
C PRO A 89 -6.01 2.03 -18.57
N GLU A 90 -6.90 1.12 -18.18
CA GLU A 90 -8.26 1.00 -18.73
C GLU A 90 -9.30 1.90 -18.04
N GLY A 91 -8.97 2.55 -16.92
CA GLY A 91 -9.94 3.35 -16.18
C GLY A 91 -9.64 3.51 -14.68
N ARG A 92 -10.68 3.49 -13.87
CA ARG A 92 -10.61 3.65 -12.41
C ARG A 92 -11.26 2.47 -11.70
N MET A 93 -10.64 1.97 -10.64
CA MET A 93 -11.23 0.96 -9.78
C MET A 93 -11.46 1.54 -8.37
N LEU A 94 -12.66 1.35 -7.84
CA LEU A 94 -13.03 1.72 -6.48
C LEU A 94 -13.16 0.45 -5.63
N ALA A 95 -12.58 0.45 -4.43
CA ALA A 95 -12.71 -0.64 -3.48
C ALA A 95 -12.63 -0.13 -2.03
N ASP A 96 -13.54 -0.60 -1.17
CA ASP A 96 -13.52 -0.27 0.27
C ASP A 96 -12.28 -0.86 0.97
N SER A 97 -11.77 -1.96 0.43
CA SER A 97 -10.54 -2.62 0.90
C SER A 97 -9.74 -3.14 -0.27
N LEU A 98 -8.43 -2.88 -0.24
CA LEU A 98 -7.45 -3.32 -1.22
C LEU A 98 -6.23 -3.84 -0.49
N ARG A 99 -5.66 -4.94 -0.98
CA ARG A 99 -4.43 -5.53 -0.48
C ARG A 99 -3.40 -5.45 -1.58
N PHE A 100 -2.18 -5.04 -1.23
CA PHE A 100 -1.04 -5.10 -2.10
C PHE A 100 -0.01 -6.07 -1.54
N ASP A 101 0.34 -7.08 -2.33
CA ASP A 101 1.45 -7.99 -2.07
C ASP A 101 2.72 -7.42 -2.74
N PRO A 102 3.68 -6.86 -1.97
CA PRO A 102 4.90 -6.29 -2.51
C PRO A 102 5.91 -7.33 -3.00
N VAL A 103 5.76 -8.61 -2.66
CA VAL A 103 6.65 -9.70 -3.10
C VAL A 103 6.22 -10.19 -4.47
N HIS A 104 4.91 -10.41 -4.65
CA HIS A 104 4.37 -10.94 -5.90
C HIS A 104 3.88 -9.86 -6.86
N HIS A 105 3.84 -8.59 -6.43
CA HIS A 105 3.32 -7.45 -7.18
C HIS A 105 1.87 -7.68 -7.60
N VAL A 106 1.00 -7.93 -6.61
CA VAL A 106 -0.42 -8.24 -6.85
C VAL A 106 -1.30 -7.28 -6.07
N LEU A 107 -2.39 -6.83 -6.72
CA LEU A 107 -3.51 -6.17 -6.06
C LEU A 107 -4.69 -7.14 -5.92
N ASP A 108 -5.19 -7.26 -4.68
CA ASP A 108 -6.36 -8.05 -4.35
C ASP A 108 -7.43 -7.18 -3.70
N ALA A 109 -8.67 -7.24 -4.19
CA ALA A 109 -9.81 -6.57 -3.57
C ALA A 109 -11.04 -7.50 -3.51
N PRO A 110 -11.58 -7.78 -2.31
CA PRO A 110 -12.76 -8.63 -2.16
C PRO A 110 -14.04 -8.00 -2.72
N ARG A 111 -14.07 -6.69 -2.95
CA ARG A 111 -15.13 -6.01 -3.70
C ARG A 111 -14.52 -4.85 -4.44
N ALA A 112 -14.68 -4.85 -5.75
CA ALA A 112 -14.18 -3.78 -6.59
C ALA A 112 -15.22 -3.40 -7.65
N ARG A 113 -15.29 -2.10 -7.95
CA ARG A 113 -16.06 -1.59 -9.08
C ARG A 113 -15.08 -0.95 -10.06
N LEU A 114 -15.07 -1.45 -11.29
CA LEU A 114 -14.30 -0.88 -12.37
C LEU A 114 -15.18 0.12 -13.14
N LEU A 115 -14.63 1.29 -13.37
CA LEU A 115 -15.24 2.42 -14.04
C LEU A 115 -14.35 2.83 -15.21
N SER A 116 -14.95 3.26 -16.31
CA SER A 116 -14.22 3.97 -17.35
C SER A 116 -13.76 5.34 -16.81
N PHE A 117 -12.90 6.04 -17.55
CA PHE A 117 -12.55 7.41 -17.18
C PHE A 117 -13.77 8.35 -17.19
N SER A 118 -14.75 8.12 -18.06
CA SER A 118 -16.03 8.86 -18.10
C SER A 118 -16.98 8.50 -16.94
N GLY A 119 -16.68 7.48 -16.15
CA GLY A 119 -17.47 7.08 -14.98
C GLY A 119 -18.53 6.01 -15.26
N GLU A 120 -18.56 5.44 -16.47
CA GLU A 120 -19.42 4.31 -16.80
C GLU A 120 -18.94 3.06 -16.06
N VAL A 121 -19.86 2.26 -15.54
CA VAL A 121 -19.50 1.01 -14.87
C VAL A 121 -19.09 -0.02 -15.90
N LEU A 122 -17.80 -0.38 -15.91
CA LEU A 122 -17.24 -1.43 -16.77
C LEU A 122 -17.39 -2.81 -16.14
N GLY A 123 -17.39 -2.90 -14.81
CA GLY A 123 -17.52 -4.18 -14.11
C GLY A 123 -17.68 -4.05 -12.60
N GLN A 124 -18.18 -5.13 -12.00
CA GLN A 124 -18.25 -5.31 -10.55
C GLN A 124 -17.71 -6.68 -10.20
N TYR A 125 -16.72 -6.72 -9.30
CA TYR A 125 -15.98 -7.92 -8.95
C TYR A 125 -16.19 -8.26 -7.48
N ARG A 126 -16.46 -9.54 -7.21
CA ARG A 126 -16.53 -10.12 -5.86
C ARG A 126 -15.19 -10.63 -5.35
N ASP A 127 -14.22 -10.75 -6.25
CA ASP A 127 -12.84 -11.05 -5.94
C ASP A 127 -12.03 -10.54 -7.13
N TYR A 128 -11.39 -9.40 -6.94
CA TYR A 128 -10.56 -8.78 -7.94
C TYR A 128 -9.12 -9.12 -7.63
N HIS A 129 -8.43 -9.68 -8.61
CA HIS A 129 -7.03 -10.05 -8.54
C HIS A 129 -6.31 -9.50 -9.77
N ARG A 130 -5.27 -8.68 -9.56
CA ARG A 130 -4.47 -8.10 -10.64
C ARG A 130 -2.98 -8.19 -10.36
N PRO A 131 -2.24 -9.03 -11.10
CA PRO A 131 -0.80 -8.95 -11.19
C PRO A 131 -0.36 -7.64 -11.84
N LEU A 132 0.68 -7.00 -11.31
CA LEU A 132 1.21 -5.69 -11.74
C LEU A 132 2.58 -5.80 -12.43
N ARG A 133 2.92 -6.96 -12.98
CA ARG A 133 4.22 -7.19 -13.63
C ARG A 133 4.35 -6.47 -14.97
#